data_AF-A0A183UMF2-F1
#
_entry.id   AF-A0A183UMF2-F1
#
_cell.length_a   1.000
_cell.length_b   1.000
_cell.length_c   1.000
_cell.angle_alpha   90.00
_cell.angle_beta   90.00
_cell.angle_gamma   90.00
#
_symmetry.space_group_name_H-M   'P 1'
#
loop_
_entity.id
_entity.type
_entity.pdbx_description
1 polymer ?
#
loop_
_entity_poly.entity_id
_entity_poly.type
_entity_poly.pdbx_seq_one_letter_code
_entity_poly.pdbx_strand_id
1 'polypeptide(L)'
;MNGVLESLSQTEECSVCGDVADGYHYGVLSCRGCNAFFRRAITYDLNFMCRRGGNCRVDKTVQPRRNIASVHLKAESECSFSESAKSSAEPSPTNDFLASPHSAFQSLTVKDEEASPSSSFETHFVTRGLIARLADDYKLQRRKRRLMLCTNVEEVLCDELEVQLKRPAEGSDLASIFRVQMVLMFERIESVSDKSKILRSFAVRYLLLDSVFHSVELGVRDRIVLVNNSYITPGHIPPFYPGEDADSRTVKLMMYGDNSFRLVEELIAPMIDMQFTVGEMMALRLIIFWNPGGVTLDALTNQIVQSASDMAIRELNTWYIEQNFDDVDARLSSLLLLLPSLANHTQTLLEMVKLIPSFGMMNEWDSPFRDILSL
;
A
#
# COMPACT_ATOMS: atom_id res chain seq x y z
N MET A 1 -5.68 33.88 43.89
CA MET A 1 -4.67 32.85 43.63
C MET A 1 -4.45 32.82 42.11
N ASN A 2 -3.77 33.83 41.58
CA ASN A 2 -2.35 33.77 41.19
C ASN A 2 -2.04 32.57 40.31
N GLY A 3 -2.01 32.83 39.00
CA GLY A 3 -1.23 32.04 38.08
C GLY A 3 0.26 32.20 38.35
N VAL A 4 0.98 31.13 38.05
CA VAL A 4 2.39 31.05 37.70
C VAL A 4 2.33 30.07 36.53
N LEU A 5 2.25 30.47 35.26
CA LEU A 5 3.20 31.34 34.57
C LEU A 5 4.61 30.93 34.96
N GLU A 6 4.98 29.69 34.57
CA GLU A 6 6.36 29.45 34.19
C GLU A 6 6.65 30.44 33.05
N SER A 7 7.25 31.54 33.48
CA SER A 7 7.84 32.55 32.64
C SER A 7 8.82 31.85 31.71
N LEU A 8 8.42 31.63 30.46
CA LEU A 8 9.36 31.59 29.36
C LEU A 8 9.97 32.98 29.29
N SER A 9 11.01 33.19 30.10
CA SER A 9 11.83 34.40 30.11
C SER A 9 12.82 34.38 28.95
N GLN A 10 12.32 34.06 27.76
CA GLN A 10 12.91 34.23 26.44
C GLN A 10 11.71 34.23 25.48
N THR A 11 11.51 35.32 24.75
CA THR A 11 10.52 35.40 23.66
C THR A 11 10.84 34.31 22.65
N GLU A 12 10.19 33.15 22.76
CA GLU A 12 10.42 32.03 21.87
C GLU A 12 10.02 32.43 20.44
N GLU A 13 10.88 32.08 19.49
CA GLU A 13 10.75 32.51 18.11
C GLU A 13 9.96 31.46 17.30
N CYS A 14 9.07 31.96 16.44
CA CYS A 14 8.30 31.17 15.49
C CYS A 14 9.28 30.40 14.61
N SER A 15 9.15 29.07 14.58
CA SER A 15 10.04 28.21 13.81
C SER A 15 9.93 28.43 12.29
N VAL A 16 8.96 29.22 11.80
CA VAL A 16 8.73 29.48 10.38
C VAL A 16 9.34 30.82 9.91
N CYS A 17 9.12 31.91 10.64
CA CYS A 17 9.54 33.26 10.24
C CYS A 17 10.40 33.99 11.28
N GLY A 18 10.64 33.37 12.42
CA GLY A 18 11.37 33.93 13.56
C GLY A 18 10.55 34.88 14.44
N ASP A 19 9.38 35.37 14.02
CA ASP A 19 8.53 36.30 14.80
C ASP A 19 8.14 35.74 16.16
N VAL A 20 7.69 36.57 17.11
CA VAL A 20 7.35 36.10 18.46
C VAL A 20 6.24 35.04 18.38
N ALA A 21 6.56 33.82 18.82
CA ALA A 21 5.62 32.72 18.83
C ALA A 21 4.53 32.96 19.88
N ASP A 22 3.29 32.57 19.57
CA ASP A 22 2.18 32.66 20.51
C ASP A 22 1.66 31.29 20.96
N GLY A 23 2.27 30.22 20.46
CA GLY A 23 2.02 28.85 20.90
C GLY A 23 2.31 27.81 19.81
N TYR A 24 2.01 26.56 20.11
CA TYR A 24 2.09 25.46 19.14
C TYR A 24 0.80 25.40 18.33
N HIS A 25 0.92 25.49 17.01
CA HIS A 25 -0.19 25.34 16.06
C HIS A 25 0.17 24.28 15.04
N TYR A 26 -0.72 23.30 14.81
CA TYR A 26 -0.47 22.16 13.93
C TYR A 26 0.85 21.42 14.25
N GLY A 27 1.19 21.33 15.54
CA GLY A 27 2.39 20.63 16.03
C GLY A 27 3.70 21.43 15.97
N VAL A 28 3.70 22.67 15.50
CA VAL A 28 4.90 23.52 15.38
C VAL A 28 4.74 24.82 16.15
N LEU A 29 5.78 25.23 16.89
CA LEU A 29 5.83 26.51 17.59
C LEU A 29 5.83 27.66 16.55
N SER A 30 4.74 28.44 16.52
CA SER A 30 4.54 29.42 15.46
C SER A 30 3.85 30.70 15.95
N CYS A 31 3.99 31.77 15.17
CA CYS A 31 3.26 33.02 15.41
C CYS A 31 1.87 32.98 14.75
N ARG A 32 0.99 33.89 15.15
CA ARG A 32 -0.37 34.06 14.58
C ARG A 32 -0.39 34.18 13.07
N GLY A 33 0.61 34.85 12.49
CA GLY A 33 0.70 35.08 11.05
C GLY A 33 0.90 33.79 10.25
N CYS A 34 1.88 32.98 10.66
CA CYS A 34 2.19 31.70 10.00
C CYS A 34 1.05 30.68 10.17
N ASN A 35 0.46 30.61 11.37
CA ASN A 35 -0.72 29.79 11.63
C ASN A 35 -1.90 30.17 10.70
N ALA A 36 -2.26 31.45 10.64
CA ALA A 36 -3.38 31.91 9.81
C ALA A 36 -3.11 31.79 8.30
N PHE A 37 -1.85 31.87 7.87
CA PHE A 37 -1.46 31.61 6.49
C PHE A 37 -1.63 30.14 6.14
N PHE A 38 -1.07 29.23 6.95
CA PHE A 38 -1.15 27.79 6.76
C PHE A 38 -2.59 27.28 6.73
N ARG A 39 -3.42 27.71 7.70
CA ARG A 39 -4.85 27.36 7.73
C ARG A 39 -5.57 27.75 6.44
N ARG A 40 -5.32 28.95 5.90
CA ARG A 40 -5.94 29.39 4.65
C ARG A 40 -5.41 28.65 3.43
N ALA A 41 -4.12 28.31 3.41
CA ALA A 41 -3.53 27.53 2.33
C ALA A 41 -4.20 26.16 2.20
N ILE A 42 -4.44 25.49 3.34
CA ILE A 42 -5.09 24.18 3.38
C ILE A 42 -6.59 24.27 3.12
N THR A 43 -7.31 25.19 3.78
CA THR A 43 -8.78 25.28 3.65
C THR A 43 -9.23 25.61 2.23
N TYR A 44 -8.42 26.36 1.47
CA TYR A 44 -8.75 26.78 0.11
C TYR A 44 -7.89 26.13 -0.97
N ASP A 45 -7.15 25.08 -0.62
CA ASP A 45 -6.26 24.34 -1.53
C ASP A 45 -5.39 25.25 -2.43
N LEU A 46 -4.75 26.24 -1.79
CA LEU A 46 -3.99 27.27 -2.51
C LEU A 46 -2.62 26.75 -2.94
N ASN A 47 -2.47 26.52 -4.24
CA ASN A 47 -1.18 26.25 -4.85
C ASN A 47 -0.43 27.55 -5.12
N PHE A 48 0.69 27.75 -4.43
CA PHE A 48 1.51 28.93 -4.60
C PHE A 48 2.77 28.61 -5.40
N MET A 49 3.05 29.43 -6.42
CA MET A 49 4.32 29.38 -7.15
C MET A 49 5.21 30.56 -6.78
N CYS A 50 6.44 30.27 -6.34
CA CYS A 50 7.43 31.29 -6.06
C CYS A 50 8.01 31.87 -7.36
N ARG A 51 7.81 33.16 -7.60
CA ARG A 51 8.36 33.86 -8.78
C ARG A 51 9.89 33.98 -8.78
N ARG A 52 10.54 33.63 -7.68
CA ARG A 52 12.00 33.71 -7.46
C ARG A 52 12.62 32.33 -7.20
N GLY A 53 11.98 31.26 -7.66
CA GLY A 53 12.57 29.91 -7.63
C GLY A 53 12.64 29.24 -6.25
N GLY A 54 11.78 29.62 -5.31
CA GLY A 54 11.61 28.91 -4.02
C GLY A 54 12.60 29.24 -2.90
N ASN A 55 13.64 30.04 -3.16
CA ASN A 55 14.67 30.36 -2.14
C ASN A 55 14.43 31.70 -1.39
N CYS A 56 13.19 32.16 -1.28
CA CYS A 56 12.90 33.44 -0.62
C CYS A 56 13.00 33.32 0.90
N ARG A 57 14.01 33.95 1.52
CA ARG A 57 14.08 34.02 2.99
C ARG A 57 12.77 34.52 3.61
N VAL A 58 12.28 33.78 4.61
CA VAL A 58 11.08 34.12 5.38
C VAL A 58 11.52 34.71 6.70
N ASP A 59 11.34 36.02 6.88
CA ASP A 59 11.73 36.76 8.09
C ASP A 59 10.60 37.69 8.60
N LYS A 60 10.80 38.25 9.80
CA LYS A 60 9.86 39.16 10.50
C LYS A 60 9.50 40.41 9.69
N THR A 61 10.38 40.87 8.80
CA THR A 61 10.22 42.13 8.05
C THR A 61 9.45 41.94 6.75
N VAL A 62 9.31 40.69 6.29
CA VAL A 62 8.54 40.35 5.10
C VAL A 62 7.11 39.99 5.50
N GLN A 63 6.23 41.00 5.54
CA GLN A 63 4.79 40.72 5.51
C GLN A 63 4.51 39.85 4.28
N PRO A 64 3.80 38.70 4.41
CA PRO A 64 3.51 37.83 3.28
C PRO A 64 2.46 38.50 2.38
N ARG A 65 2.90 39.45 1.56
CA ARG A 65 2.11 40.04 0.49
C ARG A 65 2.09 39.06 -0.66
N ARG A 66 1.05 38.22 -0.76
CA ARG A 66 0.59 37.40 -1.91
C ARG A 66 1.63 36.62 -2.77
N ASN A 67 2.93 36.71 -2.50
CA ASN A 67 4.02 36.37 -3.43
C ASN A 67 5.21 35.70 -2.73
N ILE A 68 5.01 35.03 -1.60
CA ILE A 68 6.05 34.14 -1.05
C ILE A 68 5.40 32.84 -0.64
N ALA A 69 5.87 31.76 -1.26
CA ALA A 69 5.56 30.41 -0.90
C ALA A 69 6.77 29.52 -1.10
N SER A 70 6.70 28.41 -0.36
CA SER A 70 7.69 27.34 -0.18
C SER A 70 9.04 27.85 0.32
N VAL A 71 9.26 27.79 1.63
CA VAL A 71 10.59 27.56 2.18
C VAL A 71 10.51 26.40 3.14
N HIS A 72 11.21 25.33 2.78
CA HIS A 72 11.63 24.28 3.68
C HIS A 72 12.61 24.88 4.70
N LEU A 73 12.35 24.62 5.98
CA LEU A 73 13.24 24.93 7.09
C LEU A 73 14.41 23.94 7.09
N LYS A 74 15.60 24.39 6.67
CA LYS A 74 16.88 23.77 7.05
C LYS A 74 17.97 24.85 7.00
N ALA A 75 18.59 25.08 8.15
CA ALA A 75 19.74 25.95 8.33
C ALA A 75 21.03 25.13 8.10
N GLU A 76 21.95 25.64 7.28
CA GLU A 76 23.41 25.51 7.44
C GLU A 76 24.13 26.27 6.30
N SER A 77 25.42 26.48 6.50
CA SER A 77 26.20 27.68 6.20
C SER A 77 27.05 27.67 4.91
N GLU A 78 27.50 28.89 4.58
CA GLU A 78 28.63 29.30 3.72
C GLU A 78 28.40 29.65 2.24
N CYS A 79 28.95 30.83 1.90
CA CYS A 79 28.81 31.62 0.68
C CYS A 79 29.76 31.15 -0.44
N SER A 80 29.34 31.29 -1.71
CA SER A 80 29.99 32.19 -2.72
C SER A 80 29.28 32.20 -4.10
N PHE A 81 29.39 33.37 -4.76
CA PHE A 81 28.90 33.86 -6.09
C PHE A 81 29.17 32.91 -7.30
N SER A 82 28.60 32.97 -8.52
CA SER A 82 27.94 33.99 -9.39
C SER A 82 27.22 33.26 -10.56
N GLU A 83 25.95 33.53 -10.93
CA GLU A 83 25.43 34.45 -11.98
C GLU A 83 25.74 34.09 -13.46
N SER A 84 24.75 33.55 -14.20
CA SER A 84 24.30 34.02 -15.54
C SER A 84 23.38 33.04 -16.29
N ALA A 85 22.50 33.62 -17.11
CA ALA A 85 21.35 33.04 -17.80
C ALA A 85 21.66 32.11 -19.00
N LYS A 86 20.79 31.12 -19.27
CA LYS A 86 19.99 30.98 -20.51
C LYS A 86 19.22 29.66 -20.55
N SER A 87 18.26 29.66 -21.48
CA SER A 87 17.22 28.71 -21.84
C SER A 87 17.58 27.23 -21.97
N SER A 88 16.48 26.44 -21.98
CA SER A 88 16.22 25.17 -22.68
C SER A 88 16.69 23.86 -22.04
N ALA A 89 15.71 22.95 -21.97
CA ALA A 89 15.77 21.50 -21.77
C ALA A 89 16.06 20.98 -20.35
N GLU A 90 15.20 20.03 -19.93
CA GLU A 90 15.42 18.99 -18.91
C GLU A 90 16.82 18.32 -19.09
N PRO A 91 17.46 17.67 -18.08
CA PRO A 91 16.82 16.75 -17.12
C PRO A 91 17.43 16.65 -15.69
N SER A 92 16.67 15.97 -14.81
CA SER A 92 17.02 15.17 -13.60
C SER A 92 18.04 15.69 -12.55
N PRO A 93 17.69 15.75 -11.24
CA PRO A 93 18.65 15.64 -10.15
C PRO A 93 18.81 14.17 -9.74
N THR A 94 20.01 13.63 -9.85
CA THR A 94 20.48 12.60 -8.91
C THR A 94 20.99 13.32 -7.67
N ASN A 95 20.43 12.96 -6.51
CA ASN A 95 21.16 13.02 -5.25
C ASN A 95 20.62 11.95 -4.32
N ASP A 96 21.50 10.99 -4.08
CA ASP A 96 21.44 9.98 -3.04
C ASP A 96 21.14 10.56 -1.67
N PHE A 97 20.17 9.95 -0.98
CA PHE A 97 20.24 9.71 0.45
C PHE A 97 19.43 8.44 0.80
N LEU A 98 20.17 7.34 1.01
CA LEU A 98 19.88 6.14 1.81
C LEU A 98 18.52 5.43 1.59
N ALA A 99 18.59 4.42 0.72
CA ALA A 99 17.51 3.58 0.24
C ALA A 99 16.95 2.54 1.25
N SER A 100 15.63 2.35 1.18
CA SER A 100 14.83 1.19 1.64
C SER A 100 13.76 0.94 0.54
N PRO A 101 13.35 -0.31 0.24
CA PRO A 101 12.99 -0.72 -1.12
C PRO A 101 11.78 0.03 -1.71
N HIS A 102 11.93 0.34 -3.01
CA HIS A 102 10.94 0.97 -3.87
C HIS A 102 9.54 0.35 -3.75
N SER A 103 8.52 1.20 -3.87
CA SER A 103 7.15 0.74 -4.09
C SER A 103 7.08 -0.24 -5.26
N ALA A 104 6.42 -1.37 -4.99
CA ALA A 104 6.19 -2.47 -5.92
C ALA A 104 5.58 -2.05 -7.26
N PHE A 105 4.74 -1.03 -7.23
CA PHE A 105 3.92 -0.59 -8.36
C PHE A 105 4.50 0.63 -9.09
N GLN A 106 5.56 1.23 -8.55
CA GLN A 106 6.18 2.42 -9.13
C GLN A 106 7.29 2.08 -10.14
N SER A 107 7.84 0.86 -10.11
CA SER A 107 8.95 0.44 -10.98
C SER A 107 8.54 0.03 -12.41
N LEU A 108 7.25 0.15 -12.79
CA LEU A 108 6.73 -0.38 -14.06
C LEU A 108 6.60 0.68 -15.17
N THR A 109 7.14 1.88 -14.98
CA THR A 109 7.26 2.87 -16.07
C THR A 109 8.59 2.67 -16.80
N VAL A 110 8.52 2.10 -18.00
CA VAL A 110 9.65 1.95 -18.93
C VAL A 110 10.32 3.32 -19.16
N LYS A 111 11.63 3.41 -18.89
CA LYS A 111 12.51 4.43 -19.47
C LYS A 111 13.73 3.73 -20.04
N ASP A 112 13.92 3.87 -21.35
CA ASP A 112 15.08 3.41 -22.10
C ASP A 112 16.29 4.37 -21.92
N GLU A 113 17.48 3.78 -22.11
CA GLU A 113 18.77 4.35 -22.55
C GLU A 113 19.98 4.55 -21.58
N GLU A 114 21.00 3.75 -21.92
CA GLU A 114 22.46 4.00 -22.08
C GLU A 114 23.41 4.26 -20.89
N ALA A 115 24.56 3.57 -20.98
CA ALA A 115 25.59 3.44 -19.95
C ALA A 115 26.79 4.37 -20.15
N SER A 116 27.39 4.85 -19.05
CA SER A 116 28.87 4.93 -18.80
C SER A 116 29.19 5.49 -17.39
N PRO A 117 30.38 5.19 -16.81
CA PRO A 117 30.55 5.01 -15.37
C PRO A 117 31.39 6.10 -14.67
N SER A 118 31.06 6.44 -13.41
CA SER A 118 32.04 6.63 -12.30
C SER A 118 31.39 7.18 -11.01
N SER A 119 31.41 6.39 -9.94
CA SER A 119 31.98 6.73 -8.62
C SER A 119 31.49 5.73 -7.56
N SER A 120 32.39 5.41 -6.63
CA SER A 120 32.49 4.12 -5.96
C SER A 120 31.73 4.02 -4.63
N PHE A 121 30.40 4.24 -4.64
CA PHE A 121 29.56 4.00 -3.44
C PHE A 121 28.18 3.36 -3.70
N GLU A 122 27.84 2.98 -4.94
CA GLU A 122 26.49 2.47 -5.32
C GLU A 122 26.42 0.96 -5.69
N THR A 123 27.38 0.13 -5.29
CA THR A 123 27.49 -1.24 -5.85
C THR A 123 26.61 -2.33 -5.23
N HIS A 124 25.62 -2.00 -4.39
CA HIS A 124 24.76 -3.03 -3.74
C HIS A 124 23.24 -2.90 -3.93
N PHE A 125 22.71 -1.81 -4.50
CA PHE A 125 21.26 -1.64 -4.66
C PHE A 125 20.71 -1.97 -6.05
N VAL A 126 21.58 -2.14 -7.07
CA VAL A 126 21.17 -2.26 -8.49
C VAL A 126 21.06 -3.72 -8.98
N THR A 127 21.34 -4.74 -8.15
CA THR A 127 21.44 -6.13 -8.62
C THR A 127 20.27 -7.05 -8.28
N ARG A 128 19.17 -6.55 -7.70
CA ARG A 128 18.04 -7.42 -7.27
C ARG A 128 16.77 -7.14 -8.08
N GLY A 129 16.25 -8.17 -8.75
CA GLY A 129 15.02 -8.09 -9.56
C GLY A 129 13.81 -7.53 -8.80
N LEU A 130 12.80 -7.02 -9.52
CA LEU A 130 11.62 -6.40 -8.91
C LEU A 130 10.94 -7.36 -7.94
N ILE A 131 10.65 -8.59 -8.38
CA ILE A 131 9.98 -9.62 -7.57
C ILE A 131 10.74 -9.93 -6.27
N ALA A 132 12.06 -9.97 -6.33
CA ALA A 132 12.88 -10.21 -5.14
C ALA A 132 12.70 -9.10 -4.09
N ARG A 133 12.61 -7.83 -4.53
CA ARG A 133 12.29 -6.70 -3.66
C ARG A 133 10.86 -6.79 -3.12
N LEU A 134 9.91 -7.18 -3.96
CA LEU A 134 8.51 -7.41 -3.54
C LEU A 134 8.39 -8.48 -2.47
N ALA A 135 9.16 -9.57 -2.61
CA ALA A 135 9.16 -10.67 -1.67
C ALA A 135 9.69 -10.26 -0.28
N ASP A 136 10.68 -9.36 -0.23
CA ASP A 136 11.15 -8.79 1.04
C ASP A 136 10.13 -7.83 1.66
N ASP A 137 9.54 -6.95 0.86
CA ASP A 137 8.47 -6.04 1.30
C ASP A 137 7.26 -6.81 1.82
N TYR A 138 6.92 -7.93 1.19
CA TYR A 138 5.85 -8.83 1.65
C TYR A 138 6.10 -9.34 3.07
N LYS A 139 7.32 -9.76 3.41
CA LYS A 139 7.66 -10.23 4.77
C LYS A 139 7.43 -9.13 5.81
N LEU A 140 7.83 -7.90 5.50
CA LEU A 140 7.60 -6.75 6.38
C LEU A 140 6.11 -6.44 6.52
N GLN A 141 5.36 -6.43 5.42
CA GLN A 141 3.90 -6.22 5.43
C GLN A 141 3.18 -7.31 6.22
N ARG A 142 3.58 -8.57 6.07
CA ARG A 142 3.03 -9.72 6.82
C ARG A 142 3.19 -9.51 8.32
N ARG A 143 4.38 -9.08 8.78
CA ARG A 143 4.62 -8.75 10.20
C ARG A 143 3.76 -7.59 10.70
N LYS A 144 3.70 -6.48 9.95
CA LYS A 144 2.83 -5.34 10.30
C LYS A 144 1.36 -5.76 10.39
N ARG A 145 0.88 -6.51 9.39
CA ARG A 145 -0.49 -7.03 9.32
C ARG A 145 -0.82 -7.91 10.52
N ARG A 146 0.07 -8.83 10.88
CA ARG A 146 -0.10 -9.68 12.06
C ARG A 146 -0.32 -8.85 13.32
N LEU A 147 0.55 -7.86 13.56
CA LEU A 147 0.44 -6.99 14.74
C LEU A 147 -0.87 -6.20 14.77
N MET A 148 -1.36 -5.74 13.61
CA MET A 148 -2.63 -5.02 13.50
C MET A 148 -3.87 -5.92 13.68
N LEU A 149 -3.74 -7.24 13.51
CA LEU A 149 -4.82 -8.22 13.63
C LEU A 149 -4.78 -9.02 14.95
N CYS A 150 -3.82 -8.74 15.82
CA CYS A 150 -3.75 -9.34 17.15
C CYS A 150 -4.90 -8.82 18.02
N THR A 151 -5.57 -9.73 18.73
CA THR A 151 -6.70 -9.38 19.61
C THR A 151 -6.32 -9.30 21.08
N ASN A 152 -5.18 -9.87 21.44
CA ASN A 152 -4.67 -9.92 22.81
C ASN A 152 -3.13 -9.87 22.81
N VAL A 153 -2.55 -9.65 23.98
CA VAL A 153 -1.10 -9.52 24.15
C VAL A 153 -0.36 -10.85 23.91
N GLU A 154 -0.99 -11.98 24.22
CA GLU A 154 -0.39 -13.31 24.00
C GLU A 154 -0.09 -13.53 22.52
N GLU A 155 -1.04 -13.18 21.63
CA GLU A 155 -0.85 -13.23 20.18
C GLU A 155 0.29 -12.33 19.69
N VAL A 156 0.52 -11.18 20.34
CA VAL A 156 1.63 -10.29 19.99
C VAL A 156 2.97 -10.94 20.35
N LEU A 157 3.02 -11.63 21.49
CA LEU A 157 4.23 -12.23 22.05
C LEU A 157 4.55 -13.62 21.50
N CYS A 158 3.59 -14.33 20.90
CA CYS A 158 3.84 -15.61 20.24
C CYS A 158 4.90 -15.46 19.15
N ASP A 159 5.77 -16.47 19.02
CA ASP A 159 6.76 -16.52 17.96
C ASP A 159 6.07 -16.72 16.59
N GLU A 160 6.66 -16.23 15.49
CA GLU A 160 6.08 -16.37 14.15
C GLU A 160 5.95 -17.84 13.71
N LEU A 161 6.71 -18.73 14.36
CA LEU A 161 6.74 -20.17 14.11
C LEU A 161 5.62 -20.94 14.83
N GLU A 162 4.97 -20.35 15.84
CA GLU A 162 3.89 -20.99 16.60
C GLU A 162 2.53 -20.49 16.10
N VAL A 163 2.17 -20.85 14.86
CA VAL A 163 0.88 -20.45 14.29
C VAL A 163 -0.23 -21.31 14.90
N GLN A 164 -0.92 -20.76 15.89
CA GLN A 164 -2.16 -21.33 16.41
C GLN A 164 -3.35 -20.77 15.62
N LEU A 165 -4.16 -21.69 15.07
CA LEU A 165 -5.44 -21.34 14.49
C LEU A 165 -6.37 -20.85 15.61
N LYS A 166 -7.10 -19.77 15.34
CA LYS A 166 -8.03 -19.16 16.29
C LYS A 166 -9.37 -19.91 16.29
N ARG A 167 -10.42 -19.25 15.82
CA ARG A 167 -11.79 -19.76 15.75
C ARG A 167 -12.26 -19.87 14.29
N PRO A 168 -13.39 -20.55 14.05
CA PRO A 168 -14.07 -20.44 12.76
C PRO A 168 -14.29 -18.97 12.38
N ALA A 169 -14.01 -18.63 11.12
CA ALA A 169 -14.11 -17.29 10.59
C ALA A 169 -15.58 -16.85 10.45
N GLU A 170 -15.81 -15.56 10.66
CA GLU A 170 -17.09 -14.87 10.51
C GLU A 170 -16.94 -13.73 9.47
N GLY A 171 -18.07 -13.19 8.99
CA GLY A 171 -18.03 -12.06 8.04
C GLY A 171 -17.32 -10.82 8.59
N SER A 172 -17.34 -10.64 9.91
CA SER A 172 -16.60 -9.57 10.60
C SER A 172 -15.08 -9.70 10.46
N ASP A 173 -14.55 -10.93 10.36
CA ASP A 173 -13.13 -11.18 10.13
C ASP A 173 -12.70 -10.65 8.76
N LEU A 174 -13.48 -10.92 7.70
CA LEU A 174 -13.22 -10.39 6.36
C LEU A 174 -13.19 -8.85 6.35
N ALA A 175 -14.13 -8.20 7.04
CA ALA A 175 -14.15 -6.74 7.14
C ALA A 175 -12.92 -6.20 7.90
N SER A 176 -12.52 -6.84 9.01
CA SER A 176 -11.35 -6.42 9.79
C SER A 176 -10.04 -6.58 9.00
N ILE A 177 -9.89 -7.71 8.31
CA ILE A 177 -8.74 -8.01 7.46
C ILE A 177 -8.66 -7.01 6.33
N PHE A 178 -9.78 -6.76 5.66
CA PHE A 178 -9.85 -5.83 4.55
C PHE A 178 -9.37 -4.44 4.98
N ARG A 179 -9.85 -3.91 6.11
CA ARG A 179 -9.40 -2.60 6.65
C ARG A 179 -7.89 -2.53 6.82
N VAL A 180 -7.31 -3.52 7.49
CA VAL A 180 -5.86 -3.59 7.73
C VAL A 180 -5.09 -3.67 6.41
N GLN A 181 -5.51 -4.56 5.50
CA GLN A 181 -4.85 -4.74 4.22
C GLN A 181 -4.92 -3.50 3.34
N MET A 182 -6.04 -2.78 3.33
CA MET A 182 -6.13 -1.53 2.59
C MET A 182 -5.15 -0.50 3.16
N VAL A 183 -5.10 -0.29 4.48
CA VAL A 183 -4.13 0.65 5.07
C VAL A 183 -2.69 0.30 4.66
N LEU A 184 -2.31 -0.99 4.70
CA LEU A 184 -0.97 -1.43 4.32
C LEU A 184 -0.70 -1.36 2.81
N MET A 185 -1.71 -1.59 1.97
CA MET A 185 -1.60 -1.48 0.52
C MET A 185 -1.43 -0.03 0.08
N PHE A 186 -2.04 0.92 0.79
CA PHE A 186 -2.09 2.34 0.44
C PHE A 186 -1.10 3.23 1.20
N GLU A 187 -0.34 2.70 2.18
CA GLU A 187 0.70 3.42 2.95
C GLU A 187 1.69 4.21 2.05
N ARG A 188 1.82 3.84 0.77
CA ARG A 188 2.79 4.39 -0.19
C ARG A 188 2.19 4.85 -1.54
N ILE A 189 0.88 4.97 -1.68
CA ILE A 189 0.24 5.36 -2.97
C ILE A 189 -0.10 6.85 -2.98
N GLU A 190 0.61 7.64 -3.78
CA GLU A 190 0.27 9.03 -4.06
C GLU A 190 -0.96 9.12 -5.00
N SER A 191 -1.96 9.88 -4.55
CA SER A 191 -3.28 10.11 -5.16
C SER A 191 -3.24 10.39 -6.67
N VAL A 192 -3.91 9.54 -7.46
CA VAL A 192 -4.25 9.83 -8.87
C VAL A 192 -5.63 9.22 -9.18
N SER A 193 -6.46 9.98 -9.89
CA SER A 193 -7.87 9.65 -10.20
C SER A 193 -8.05 8.25 -10.80
N ASP A 194 -7.24 7.82 -11.78
CA ASP A 194 -7.38 6.49 -12.40
C ASP A 194 -6.74 5.35 -11.60
N LYS A 195 -5.80 5.66 -10.69
CA LYS A 195 -5.29 4.68 -9.74
C LYS A 195 -6.42 4.16 -8.84
N SER A 196 -7.38 5.01 -8.49
CA SER A 196 -8.52 4.61 -7.65
C SER A 196 -9.32 3.46 -8.29
N LYS A 197 -9.64 3.52 -9.60
CA LYS A 197 -10.41 2.48 -10.30
C LYS A 197 -9.69 1.13 -10.33
N ILE A 198 -8.39 1.15 -10.64
CA ILE A 198 -7.58 -0.07 -10.69
C ILE A 198 -7.44 -0.66 -9.28
N LEU A 199 -7.17 0.19 -8.29
CA LEU A 199 -7.05 -0.23 -6.89
C LEU A 199 -8.36 -0.81 -6.34
N ARG A 200 -9.51 -0.23 -6.70
CA ARG A 200 -10.84 -0.80 -6.39
C ARG A 200 -10.98 -2.21 -6.93
N SER A 201 -10.68 -2.39 -8.21
CA SER A 201 -10.79 -3.70 -8.86
C SER A 201 -9.81 -4.73 -8.25
N PHE A 202 -8.67 -4.26 -7.75
CA PHE A 202 -7.63 -5.11 -7.18
C PHE A 202 -7.89 -5.50 -5.72
N ALA A 203 -8.58 -4.66 -4.93
CA ALA A 203 -8.70 -4.84 -3.48
C ALA A 203 -9.28 -6.19 -3.06
N VAL A 204 -10.36 -6.66 -3.70
CA VAL A 204 -10.97 -7.96 -3.38
C VAL A 204 -10.10 -9.12 -3.86
N ARG A 205 -9.42 -8.97 -5.00
CA ARG A 205 -8.45 -9.96 -5.52
C ARG A 205 -7.27 -10.11 -4.58
N TYR A 206 -6.77 -8.99 -4.05
CA TYR A 206 -5.70 -8.96 -3.05
C TYR A 206 -6.13 -9.68 -1.77
N LEU A 207 -7.32 -9.38 -1.24
CA LEU A 207 -7.88 -10.03 -0.04
C LEU A 207 -7.97 -11.56 -0.21
N LEU A 208 -8.49 -12.01 -1.36
CA LEU A 208 -8.61 -13.42 -1.68
C LEU A 208 -7.23 -14.08 -1.75
N LEU A 209 -6.36 -13.55 -2.58
CA LEU A 209 -5.06 -14.15 -2.87
C LEU A 209 -4.19 -14.21 -1.61
N ASP A 210 -4.26 -13.22 -0.73
CA ASP A 210 -3.55 -13.25 0.56
C ASP A 210 -4.05 -14.35 1.48
N SER A 211 -5.36 -14.59 1.54
CA SER A 211 -5.94 -15.63 2.39
C SER A 211 -5.65 -17.02 1.84
N VAL A 212 -5.71 -17.19 0.51
CA VAL A 212 -5.28 -18.42 -0.18
C VAL A 212 -3.80 -18.69 0.10
N PHE A 213 -2.93 -17.71 -0.15
CA PHE A 213 -1.50 -17.88 0.03
C PHE A 213 -1.11 -18.12 1.49
N HIS A 214 -1.79 -17.48 2.45
CA HIS A 214 -1.57 -17.76 3.88
C HIS A 214 -1.90 -19.22 4.23
N SER A 215 -2.94 -19.80 3.63
CA SER A 215 -3.26 -21.23 3.79
C SER A 215 -2.16 -22.12 3.21
N VAL A 216 -1.62 -21.75 2.05
CA VAL A 216 -0.51 -22.43 1.37
C VAL A 216 0.78 -22.37 2.20
N GLU A 217 1.14 -21.20 2.74
CA GLU A 217 2.31 -21.02 3.62
C GLU A 217 2.25 -21.92 4.85
N LEU A 218 1.04 -22.15 5.40
CA LEU A 218 0.83 -23.03 6.54
C LEU A 218 0.78 -24.51 6.16
N GLY A 219 0.78 -24.84 4.86
CA GLY A 219 0.65 -26.22 4.36
C GLY A 219 -0.71 -26.85 4.67
N VAL A 220 -1.74 -26.02 4.88
CA VAL A 220 -3.07 -26.48 5.29
C VAL A 220 -3.93 -26.73 4.05
N ARG A 221 -4.26 -28.01 3.82
CA ARG A 221 -4.97 -28.46 2.59
C ARG A 221 -6.46 -28.74 2.80
N ASP A 222 -6.96 -28.79 4.02
CA ASP A 222 -8.34 -29.19 4.33
C ASP A 222 -9.26 -28.01 4.66
N ARG A 223 -8.72 -26.79 4.71
CA ARG A 223 -9.44 -25.58 5.11
C ARG A 223 -8.75 -24.33 4.57
N ILE A 224 -9.50 -23.22 4.58
CA ILE A 224 -8.99 -21.89 4.25
C ILE A 224 -8.63 -21.20 5.57
N VAL A 225 -7.40 -20.71 5.70
CA VAL A 225 -6.95 -19.93 6.84
C VAL A 225 -6.83 -18.46 6.42
N LEU A 226 -7.62 -17.60 7.05
CA LEU A 226 -7.54 -16.16 6.82
C LEU A 226 -6.27 -15.60 7.49
N VAL A 227 -5.79 -14.45 7.02
CA VAL A 227 -4.54 -13.83 7.52
C VAL A 227 -4.59 -13.38 9.00
N ASN A 228 -5.76 -13.40 9.64
CA ASN A 228 -5.90 -13.20 11.09
C ASN A 228 -5.90 -14.52 11.88
N ASN A 229 -5.61 -15.65 11.23
CA ASN A 229 -5.64 -17.04 11.73
C ASN A 229 -7.02 -17.58 12.12
N SER A 230 -8.11 -16.89 11.78
CA SER A 230 -9.42 -17.55 11.73
C SER A 230 -9.50 -18.47 10.52
N TYR A 231 -10.37 -19.50 10.57
CA TYR A 231 -10.37 -20.55 9.55
C TYR A 231 -11.77 -20.90 9.07
N ILE A 232 -11.86 -21.43 7.85
CA ILE A 232 -13.08 -21.89 7.20
C ILE A 232 -12.86 -23.34 6.79
N THR A 233 -13.57 -24.26 7.42
CA THR A 233 -13.52 -25.69 7.05
C THR A 233 -14.71 -25.99 6.12
N PRO A 234 -14.47 -26.29 4.84
CA PRO A 234 -15.55 -26.57 3.89
C PRO A 234 -16.53 -27.62 4.41
N GLY A 235 -17.83 -27.37 4.21
CA GLY A 235 -18.94 -28.22 4.65
C GLY A 235 -19.23 -28.19 6.16
N HIS A 236 -18.35 -27.62 6.99
CA HIS A 236 -18.50 -27.59 8.45
C HIS A 236 -18.98 -26.23 8.93
N ILE A 237 -20.26 -25.96 8.70
CA ILE A 237 -20.89 -24.67 9.01
C ILE A 237 -21.00 -24.50 10.54
N PRO A 238 -20.47 -23.42 11.13
CA PRO A 238 -20.65 -23.11 12.55
C PRO A 238 -22.15 -22.94 12.90
N PRO A 239 -22.55 -23.17 14.17
CA PRO A 239 -23.93 -23.03 14.57
C PRO A 239 -24.45 -21.61 14.34
N PHE A 240 -25.74 -21.50 14.03
CA PHE A 240 -26.44 -20.23 13.92
C PHE A 240 -26.84 -19.74 15.30
N TYR A 241 -26.73 -18.43 15.53
CA TYR A 241 -27.06 -17.83 16.81
C TYR A 241 -28.50 -17.28 16.79
N PRO A 242 -29.22 -17.29 17.94
CA PRO A 242 -30.51 -16.62 18.04
C PRO A 242 -30.37 -15.11 17.74
N GLY A 243 -31.19 -14.60 16.82
CA GLY A 243 -31.13 -13.17 16.42
C GLY A 243 -30.13 -12.84 15.31
N GLU A 244 -29.39 -13.82 14.78
CA GLU A 244 -28.53 -13.62 13.61
C GLU A 244 -29.37 -13.21 12.38
N ASP A 245 -29.00 -12.10 11.76
CA ASP A 245 -29.71 -11.52 10.62
C ASP A 245 -29.55 -12.36 9.34
N ALA A 246 -30.42 -12.13 8.36
CA ALA A 246 -30.49 -12.94 7.14
C ALA A 246 -29.22 -12.83 6.28
N ASP A 247 -28.59 -11.67 6.24
CA ASP A 247 -27.37 -11.44 5.46
C ASP A 247 -26.19 -12.16 6.11
N SER A 248 -26.02 -12.04 7.43
CA SER A 248 -25.01 -12.80 8.19
C SER A 248 -25.15 -14.31 8.01
N ARG A 249 -26.38 -14.83 8.02
CA ARG A 249 -26.63 -16.26 7.73
C ARG A 249 -26.22 -16.62 6.32
N THR A 250 -26.55 -15.78 5.34
CA THR A 250 -26.22 -16.01 3.93
C THR A 250 -24.72 -16.00 3.72
N VAL A 251 -24.00 -15.04 4.30
CA VAL A 251 -22.54 -14.98 4.30
C VAL A 251 -21.95 -16.24 4.92
N LYS A 252 -22.45 -16.69 6.08
CA LYS A 252 -21.99 -17.92 6.71
C LYS A 252 -22.19 -19.15 5.81
N LEU A 253 -23.34 -19.26 5.13
CA LEU A 253 -23.57 -20.33 4.15
C LEU A 253 -22.61 -20.25 2.95
N MET A 254 -22.33 -19.04 2.44
CA MET A 254 -21.38 -18.84 1.33
C MET A 254 -19.94 -19.15 1.75
N MET A 255 -19.54 -18.78 2.97
CA MET A 255 -18.20 -19.01 3.51
C MET A 255 -17.90 -20.50 3.63
N TYR A 256 -18.83 -21.31 4.13
CA TYR A 256 -18.58 -22.72 4.45
C TYR A 256 -19.19 -23.71 3.43
N GLY A 257 -19.89 -23.22 2.40
CA GLY A 257 -20.53 -24.04 1.37
C GLY A 257 -19.59 -24.55 0.28
N ASP A 258 -20.16 -25.05 -0.82
CA ASP A 258 -19.43 -25.72 -1.92
C ASP A 258 -18.34 -24.85 -2.55
N ASN A 259 -18.52 -23.53 -2.59
CA ASN A 259 -17.52 -22.60 -3.12
C ASN A 259 -16.20 -22.64 -2.34
N SER A 260 -16.25 -22.88 -1.03
CA SER A 260 -15.06 -23.01 -0.18
C SER A 260 -14.31 -24.31 -0.46
N PHE A 261 -15.04 -25.40 -0.72
CA PHE A 261 -14.46 -26.67 -1.14
C PHE A 261 -13.73 -26.51 -2.49
N ARG A 262 -14.39 -25.88 -3.47
CA ARG A 262 -13.80 -25.59 -4.76
C ARG A 262 -12.57 -24.69 -4.66
N LEU A 263 -12.58 -23.68 -3.79
CA LEU A 263 -11.43 -22.81 -3.59
C LEU A 263 -10.21 -23.59 -3.06
N VAL A 264 -10.44 -24.54 -2.16
CA VAL A 264 -9.39 -25.44 -1.67
C VAL A 264 -8.84 -26.29 -2.81
N GLU A 265 -9.70 -26.96 -3.57
CA GLU A 265 -9.30 -27.90 -4.64
C GLU A 265 -8.72 -27.22 -5.89
N GLU A 266 -9.22 -26.03 -6.25
CA GLU A 266 -8.84 -25.33 -7.48
C GLU A 266 -7.65 -24.37 -7.26
N LEU A 267 -7.39 -23.90 -6.03
CA LEU A 267 -6.30 -22.96 -5.73
C LEU A 267 -5.34 -23.47 -4.65
N ILE A 268 -5.81 -23.73 -3.43
CA ILE A 268 -4.91 -24.01 -2.29
C ILE A 268 -4.14 -25.33 -2.51
N ALA A 269 -4.83 -26.42 -2.83
CA ALA A 269 -4.22 -27.72 -3.03
C ALA A 269 -3.21 -27.72 -4.21
N PRO A 270 -3.54 -27.20 -5.40
CA PRO A 270 -2.58 -27.06 -6.49
C PRO A 270 -1.37 -26.19 -6.13
N MET A 271 -1.58 -25.07 -5.44
CA MET A 271 -0.49 -24.20 -4.99
C MET A 271 0.44 -24.89 -3.97
N ILE A 272 -0.10 -25.69 -3.06
CA ILE A 272 0.70 -26.53 -2.15
C ILE A 272 1.49 -27.58 -2.95
N ASP A 273 0.82 -28.29 -3.85
CA ASP A 273 1.43 -29.39 -4.63
C ASP A 273 2.58 -28.90 -5.53
N MET A 274 2.46 -27.71 -6.11
CA MET A 274 3.52 -27.10 -6.95
C MET A 274 4.60 -26.36 -6.15
N GLN A 275 4.52 -26.35 -4.81
CA GLN A 275 5.40 -25.57 -3.93
C GLN A 275 5.41 -24.09 -4.31
N PHE A 276 4.23 -23.48 -4.36
CA PHE A 276 4.05 -22.10 -4.76
C PHE A 276 4.80 -21.13 -3.83
N THR A 277 5.61 -20.26 -4.41
CA THR A 277 6.58 -19.42 -3.70
C THR A 277 6.08 -17.99 -3.48
N VAL A 278 6.72 -17.27 -2.55
CA VAL A 278 6.47 -15.83 -2.34
C VAL A 278 6.74 -15.03 -3.61
N GLY A 279 7.75 -15.39 -4.42
CA GLY A 279 8.04 -14.69 -5.66
C GLY A 279 6.92 -14.84 -6.70
N GLU A 280 6.39 -16.06 -6.85
CA GLU A 280 5.22 -16.34 -7.70
C GLU A 280 3.96 -15.64 -7.20
N MET A 281 3.77 -15.58 -5.88
CA MET A 281 2.70 -14.80 -5.25
C MET A 281 2.80 -13.30 -5.60
N MET A 282 4.01 -12.72 -5.57
CA MET A 282 4.22 -11.34 -5.99
C MET A 282 3.97 -11.14 -7.49
N ALA A 283 4.37 -12.10 -8.34
CA ALA A 283 4.08 -12.04 -9.76
C ALA A 283 2.57 -12.10 -10.06
N LEU A 284 1.82 -12.99 -9.41
CA LEU A 284 0.35 -13.04 -9.55
C LEU A 284 -0.28 -11.71 -9.13
N ARG A 285 0.18 -11.09 -8.03
CA ARG A 285 -0.29 -9.76 -7.63
C ARG A 285 -0.07 -8.71 -8.71
N LEU A 286 1.11 -8.69 -9.36
CA LEU A 286 1.37 -7.77 -10.47
C LEU A 286 0.44 -8.06 -11.65
N ILE A 287 0.33 -9.32 -12.07
CA ILE A 287 -0.50 -9.72 -13.21
C ILE A 287 -1.96 -9.32 -12.99
N ILE A 288 -2.55 -9.63 -11.84
CA ILE A 288 -3.97 -9.31 -11.57
C ILE A 288 -4.21 -7.81 -11.31
N PHE A 289 -3.19 -7.07 -10.86
CA PHE A 289 -3.26 -5.62 -10.69
C PHE A 289 -3.32 -4.91 -12.04
N TRP A 290 -2.44 -5.29 -12.98
CA TRP A 290 -2.41 -4.72 -14.31
C TRP A 290 -3.49 -5.28 -15.23
N ASN A 291 -4.16 -6.38 -14.88
CA ASN A 291 -5.29 -6.91 -15.64
C ASN A 291 -6.59 -6.77 -14.84
N PRO A 292 -7.11 -5.53 -14.66
CA PRO A 292 -8.22 -5.28 -13.74
C PRO A 292 -9.55 -5.88 -14.17
N GLY A 293 -9.71 -6.30 -15.44
CA GLY A 293 -10.90 -6.99 -15.96
C GLY A 293 -12.21 -6.18 -15.88
N GLY A 294 -12.90 -5.96 -16.99
CA GLY A 294 -14.20 -5.27 -16.99
C GLY A 294 -14.16 -3.76 -16.66
N VAL A 295 -12.96 -3.17 -16.55
CA VAL A 295 -12.77 -1.72 -16.43
C VAL A 295 -12.50 -1.14 -17.82
N THR A 296 -13.31 -0.17 -18.25
CA THR A 296 -13.05 0.60 -19.47
C THR A 296 -11.96 1.64 -19.21
N LEU A 297 -10.81 1.43 -19.81
CA LEU A 297 -9.66 2.34 -19.77
C LEU A 297 -9.53 3.07 -21.10
N ASP A 298 -8.96 4.28 -21.10
CA ASP A 298 -8.61 4.99 -22.32
C ASP A 298 -7.46 4.28 -23.06
N ALA A 299 -7.28 4.62 -24.33
CA ALA A 299 -6.33 3.93 -25.21
C ALA A 299 -4.88 4.00 -24.71
N LEU A 300 -4.48 5.15 -24.15
CA LEU A 300 -3.13 5.34 -23.61
C LEU A 300 -2.93 4.49 -22.35
N THR A 301 -3.88 4.52 -21.42
CA THR A 301 -3.82 3.70 -20.20
C THR A 301 -3.81 2.20 -20.50
N ASN A 302 -4.57 1.74 -21.50
CA ASN A 302 -4.51 0.33 -21.94
C ASN A 302 -3.12 -0.08 -22.43
N GLN A 303 -2.44 0.80 -23.19
CA GLN A 303 -1.08 0.51 -23.65
C GLN A 303 -0.09 0.41 -22.49
N ILE A 304 -0.20 1.30 -21.50
CA ILE A 304 0.62 1.28 -20.28
C ILE A 304 0.37 -0.01 -19.50
N VAL A 305 -0.90 -0.36 -19.29
CA VAL A 305 -1.33 -1.58 -18.63
C VAL A 305 -0.75 -2.83 -19.29
N GLN A 306 -0.83 -2.93 -20.62
CA GLN A 306 -0.29 -4.08 -21.35
C GLN A 306 1.23 -4.19 -21.17
N SER A 307 1.95 -3.07 -21.32
CA SER A 307 3.41 -3.03 -21.13
C SER A 307 3.82 -3.44 -19.71
N ALA A 308 3.07 -2.99 -18.69
CA ALA A 308 3.29 -3.36 -17.30
C ALA A 308 2.99 -4.84 -17.03
N SER A 309 1.95 -5.40 -17.66
CA SER A 309 1.63 -6.84 -17.59
C SER A 309 2.74 -7.69 -18.21
N ASP A 310 3.25 -7.29 -19.39
CA ASP A 310 4.36 -7.98 -20.05
C ASP A 310 5.63 -7.92 -19.20
N MET A 311 5.86 -6.79 -18.52
CA MET A 311 6.96 -6.64 -17.58
C MET A 311 6.83 -7.57 -16.37
N ALA A 312 5.62 -7.75 -15.82
CA ALA A 312 5.40 -8.67 -14.71
C ALA A 312 5.78 -10.12 -15.06
N ILE A 313 5.48 -10.58 -16.28
CA ILE A 313 5.87 -11.92 -16.76
C ILE A 313 7.39 -12.01 -16.95
N ARG A 314 8.03 -10.97 -17.50
CA ARG A 314 9.49 -10.93 -17.65
C ARG A 314 10.21 -10.99 -16.31
N GLU A 315 9.75 -10.23 -15.33
CA GLU A 315 10.31 -10.25 -13.97
C GLU A 315 10.15 -11.62 -13.30
N LEU A 316 9.03 -12.31 -13.54
CA LEU A 316 8.83 -13.68 -13.06
C LEU A 316 9.81 -14.65 -13.69
N ASN A 317 10.08 -14.52 -15.00
CA ASN A 317 11.08 -15.33 -15.66
C ASN A 317 12.48 -15.08 -15.07
N THR A 318 12.85 -13.81 -14.85
CA THR A 318 14.10 -13.44 -14.16
C THR A 318 14.18 -14.08 -12.77
N TRP A 319 13.11 -14.02 -11.99
CA TRP A 319 13.03 -14.66 -10.68
C TRP A 319 13.26 -16.18 -10.74
N TYR A 320 12.67 -16.87 -11.70
CA TYR A 320 12.90 -18.31 -11.88
C TYR A 320 14.35 -18.65 -12.22
N ILE A 321 14.98 -17.85 -13.09
CA ILE A 321 16.39 -18.00 -13.45
C ILE A 321 17.27 -17.77 -12.21
N GLU A 322 17.02 -16.70 -11.44
CA GLU A 322 17.77 -16.36 -10.22
C GLU A 322 17.64 -17.44 -9.12
N GLN A 323 16.47 -18.06 -8.99
CA GLN A 323 16.21 -19.13 -8.02
C GLN A 323 16.56 -20.53 -8.56
N ASN A 324 17.08 -20.63 -9.80
CA ASN A 324 17.50 -21.87 -10.45
C ASN A 324 16.38 -22.93 -10.53
N PHE A 325 15.19 -22.52 -10.97
CA PHE A 325 14.08 -23.45 -11.24
C PHE A 325 14.33 -24.27 -12.51
N ASP A 326 13.98 -25.55 -12.43
CA ASP A 326 13.90 -26.43 -13.60
C ASP A 326 12.55 -26.25 -14.33
N ASP A 327 12.54 -26.50 -15.64
CA ASP A 327 11.34 -26.49 -16.50
C ASP A 327 10.45 -25.24 -16.30
N VAL A 328 11.07 -24.08 -16.49
CA VAL A 328 10.44 -22.76 -16.30
C VAL A 328 9.17 -22.59 -17.12
N ASP A 329 9.12 -23.13 -18.33
CA ASP A 329 7.97 -23.03 -19.23
C ASP A 329 6.75 -23.77 -18.67
N ALA A 330 6.92 -25.02 -18.22
CA ALA A 330 5.85 -25.78 -17.60
C ALA A 330 5.38 -25.14 -16.28
N ARG A 331 6.31 -24.57 -15.51
CA ARG A 331 5.99 -23.89 -14.25
C ARG A 331 5.21 -22.60 -14.48
N LEU A 332 5.61 -21.78 -15.46
CA LEU A 332 4.90 -20.57 -15.86
C LEU A 332 3.49 -20.91 -16.36
N SER A 333 3.36 -21.94 -17.21
CA SER A 333 2.06 -22.41 -17.69
C SER A 333 1.14 -22.80 -16.52
N SER A 334 1.66 -23.59 -15.58
CA SER A 334 0.92 -24.04 -14.40
C SER A 334 0.44 -22.87 -13.54
N LEU A 335 1.28 -21.85 -13.35
CA LEU A 335 0.92 -20.62 -12.62
C LEU A 335 -0.19 -19.83 -13.31
N LEU A 336 -0.11 -19.65 -14.64
CA LEU A 336 -1.10 -18.90 -15.41
C LEU A 336 -2.47 -19.59 -15.44
N LEU A 337 -2.50 -20.93 -15.38
CA LEU A 337 -3.73 -21.72 -15.31
C LEU A 337 -4.50 -21.52 -13.99
N LEU A 338 -3.91 -20.90 -12.96
CA LEU A 338 -4.61 -20.54 -11.71
C LEU A 338 -5.49 -19.30 -11.87
N LEU A 339 -5.22 -18.45 -12.88
CA LEU A 339 -5.91 -17.15 -13.05
C LEU A 339 -7.43 -17.27 -13.26
N PRO A 340 -7.96 -18.22 -14.07
CA PRO A 340 -9.40 -18.39 -14.24
C PRO A 340 -10.12 -18.76 -12.93
N SER A 341 -9.57 -19.71 -12.17
CA SER A 341 -10.13 -20.10 -10.87
C SER A 341 -10.05 -18.94 -9.87
N LEU A 342 -8.95 -18.18 -9.86
CA LEU A 342 -8.81 -16.98 -9.04
C LEU A 342 -9.87 -15.93 -9.38
N ALA A 343 -10.16 -15.71 -10.67
CA ALA A 343 -11.20 -14.78 -11.11
C ALA A 343 -12.61 -15.23 -10.68
N ASN A 344 -12.93 -16.52 -10.81
CA ASN A 344 -14.22 -17.07 -10.39
C ASN A 344 -14.43 -16.97 -8.87
N HIS A 345 -13.41 -17.32 -8.08
CA HIS A 345 -13.46 -17.19 -6.63
C HIS A 345 -13.49 -15.73 -6.17
N THR A 346 -12.86 -14.81 -6.92
CA THR A 346 -12.96 -13.37 -6.66
C THR A 346 -14.41 -12.89 -6.81
N GLN A 347 -15.12 -13.33 -7.86
CA GLN A 347 -16.52 -12.95 -8.04
C GLN A 347 -17.39 -13.47 -6.88
N THR A 348 -17.14 -14.70 -6.43
CA THR A 348 -17.85 -15.28 -5.28
C THR A 348 -17.58 -14.49 -4.01
N LEU A 349 -16.32 -14.12 -3.76
CA LEU A 349 -15.95 -13.28 -2.63
C LEU A 349 -16.61 -11.90 -2.73
N LEU A 350 -16.67 -11.31 -3.93
CA LEU A 350 -17.33 -10.02 -4.16
C LEU A 350 -18.83 -10.07 -3.80
N GLU A 351 -19.56 -11.09 -4.25
CA GLU A 351 -20.98 -11.26 -3.88
C GLU A 351 -21.16 -11.44 -2.37
N MET A 352 -20.25 -12.17 -1.72
CA MET A 352 -20.29 -12.38 -0.28
C MET A 352 -20.02 -11.09 0.51
N VAL A 353 -19.00 -10.31 0.13
CA VAL A 353 -18.63 -9.10 0.89
C VAL A 353 -19.64 -7.97 0.73
N LYS A 354 -20.42 -7.93 -0.36
CA LYS A 354 -21.55 -7.00 -0.53
C LYS A 354 -22.62 -7.17 0.55
N LEU A 355 -22.77 -8.37 1.10
CA LEU A 355 -23.75 -8.68 2.16
C LEU A 355 -23.23 -8.35 3.56
N ILE A 356 -21.95 -8.01 3.73
CA ILE A 356 -21.36 -7.73 5.03
C ILE A 356 -21.51 -6.22 5.32
N PRO A 357 -22.36 -5.79 6.27
CA PRO A 357 -22.70 -4.37 6.42
C PRO A 357 -21.50 -3.48 6.79
N SER A 358 -20.53 -4.03 7.53
CA SER A 358 -19.32 -3.31 7.93
C SER A 358 -18.19 -3.39 6.90
N PHE A 359 -18.36 -4.14 5.81
CA PHE A 359 -17.31 -4.33 4.83
C PHE A 359 -17.06 -3.03 4.07
N GLY A 360 -15.79 -2.65 3.99
CA GLY A 360 -15.37 -1.38 3.42
C GLY A 360 -15.73 -0.12 4.22
N MET A 361 -16.46 -0.24 5.32
CA MET A 361 -16.67 0.88 6.23
C MET A 361 -15.38 1.15 7.00
N MET A 362 -14.71 2.27 6.70
CA MET A 362 -13.65 2.87 7.52
C MET A 362 -14.21 4.09 8.28
N ASN A 363 -13.63 4.44 9.44
CA ASN A 363 -14.15 5.52 10.29
C ASN A 363 -14.24 6.84 9.52
N GLU A 364 -15.10 7.77 9.95
CA GLU A 364 -15.46 9.01 9.20
C GLU A 364 -14.29 9.95 8.88
N TRP A 365 -13.10 9.72 9.43
CA TRP A 365 -11.86 10.43 9.09
C TRP A 365 -11.17 9.90 7.82
N ASP A 366 -11.64 8.78 7.27
CA ASP A 366 -11.09 8.10 6.09
C ASP A 366 -12.01 8.27 4.86
N SER A 367 -12.41 9.51 4.56
CA SER A 367 -13.19 9.87 3.37
C SER A 367 -12.67 9.26 2.04
N PRO A 368 -11.35 9.18 1.76
CA PRO A 368 -10.90 8.63 0.49
C PRO A 368 -11.16 7.12 0.33
N PHE A 369 -11.36 6.36 1.42
CA PHE A 369 -11.61 4.92 1.34
C PHE A 369 -13.08 4.55 1.17
N ARG A 370 -14.02 5.40 1.62
CA ARG A 370 -15.45 5.22 1.30
C ARG A 370 -15.70 5.33 -0.21
N ASP A 371 -15.00 6.24 -0.89
CA ASP A 371 -15.07 6.43 -2.35
C ASP A 371 -14.42 5.27 -3.14
N ILE A 372 -13.60 4.44 -2.49
CA ILE A 372 -13.02 3.22 -3.06
C ILE A 372 -14.05 2.07 -3.00
N LEU A 373 -15.12 2.17 -2.22
CA LEU A 373 -16.03 1.03 -1.98
C LEU A 373 -17.48 1.30 -2.34
N SER A 374 -17.79 2.50 -2.85
CA SER A 374 -19.01 2.73 -3.63
C SER A 374 -18.92 1.94 -4.94
N LEU A 375 -19.35 0.69 -4.89
CA LEU A 375 -19.55 -0.20 -6.05
C LEU A 375 -20.56 0.38 -7.04
#